data_AF-A0A7C2IGT4-F1
#
_entry.id   AF-A0A7C2IGT4-F1
#
_cell.length_a   1.000
_cell.length_b   1.000
_cell.length_c   1.000
_cell.angle_alpha   90.00
_cell.angle_beta   90.00
_cell.angle_gamma   90.00
#
_symmetry.space_group_name_H-M   'P 1'
#
loop_
_entity.id
_entity.type
_entity.pdbx_description
1 polymer ?
#
loop_
_entity_poly.entity_id
_entity_poly.type
_entity_poly.pdbx_seq_one_letter_code
_entity_poly.pdbx_strand_id
1 'polypeptide(L)' 'MRTTLNLDQALVKELMAVTQAKTKTAAIHQAISAFLRRKKI' A
#
# COMPACT_ATOMS: atom_id res chain seq x y z
N MET A 1 -7.63 -5.39 11.87
CA MET A 1 -8.63 -6.16 11.10
C MET A 1 -7.92 -6.80 9.91
N ARG A 2 -8.14 -8.09 9.62
CA ARG A 2 -7.51 -8.78 8.49
C ARG A 2 -8.47 -8.76 7.30
N THR A 3 -8.06 -8.14 6.21
CA THR A 3 -8.81 -8.10 4.95
C THR A 3 -7.99 -8.77 3.87
N THR A 4 -8.58 -9.72 3.16
CA THR A 4 -7.95 -10.36 2.01
C THR A 4 -8.40 -9.65 0.75
N LEU A 5 -7.46 -9.13 -0.03
CA LEU A 5 -7.72 -8.45 -1.30
C LEU A 5 -6.92 -9.16 -2.39
N ASN A 6 -7.52 -9.35 -3.55
CA ASN A 6 -6.78 -9.77 -4.73
C ASN A 6 -6.14 -8.53 -5.36
N LEU A 7 -4.80 -8.50 -5.40
CA LEU A 7 -4.03 -7.37 -5.88
C LEU A 7 -3.06 -7.83 -6.96
N ASP A 8 -2.83 -6.98 -7.94
CA ASP A 8 -1.84 -7.22 -8.97
C ASP A 8 -0.43 -7.30 -8.36
N GLN A 9 0.31 -8.36 -8.71
CA GLN A 9 1.61 -8.61 -8.10
C GLN A 9 2.70 -7.64 -8.59
N ALA A 10 2.62 -7.20 -9.84
CA ALA A 10 3.58 -6.24 -10.40
C ALA A 10 3.39 -4.88 -9.72
N LEU A 11 2.14 -4.44 -9.57
CA LEU A 11 1.82 -3.21 -8.85
C LEU A 11 2.29 -3.24 -7.39
N VAL A 12 2.09 -4.36 -6.70
CA VAL A 12 2.58 -4.50 -5.31
C VAL A 12 4.10 -4.44 -5.24
N LYS A 13 4.81 -5.01 -6.22
CA LYS A 13 6.28 -4.97 -6.29
C LYS A 13 6.78 -3.54 -6.49
N GLU A 14 6.17 -2.79 -7.41
CA GLU A 14 6.49 -1.37 -7.62
C GLU A 14 6.18 -0.55 -6.38
N LEU A 15 5.03 -0.78 -5.75
CA LEU A 15 4.65 -0.10 -4.52
C LEU A 15 5.68 -0.33 -3.39
N MET A 16 6.16 -1.57 -3.23
CA MET A 16 7.20 -1.89 -2.27
C MET A 16 8.53 -1.21 -2.59
N ALA A 17 8.89 -1.10 -3.88
CA ALA A 17 10.10 -0.38 -4.30
C ALA A 17 10.03 1.12 -3.98
N VAL A 18 8.87 1.75 -4.21
CA VAL A 18 8.65 3.19 -3.94
C VAL A 18 8.57 3.49 -2.45
N THR A 19 7.87 2.65 -1.68
CA THR A 19 7.67 2.86 -0.23
C THR A 19 8.85 2.37 0.61
N GLN A 20 9.74 1.54 0.05
CA GLN A 20 10.80 0.83 0.75
C GLN A 20 10.31 0.01 1.97
N ALA A 21 9.05 -0.38 1.96
CA ALA A 21 8.44 -1.09 3.07
C ALA A 21 8.91 -2.56 3.12
N LYS A 22 9.18 -3.05 4.33
CA LYS A 22 9.62 -4.45 4.57
C LYS A 22 8.53 -5.49 4.30
N THR A 23 7.26 -5.10 4.34
CA THR A 23 6.12 -6.01 4.12
C THR A 23 5.08 -5.40 3.19
N LYS A 24 4.37 -6.25 2.44
CA LYS A 24 3.28 -5.84 1.54
C LYS A 24 2.22 -5.03 2.29
N THR A 25 1.85 -5.46 3.49
CA THR A 25 0.88 -4.79 4.34
C THR A 25 1.32 -3.38 4.72
N ALA A 26 2.59 -3.20 5.09
CA ALA A 26 3.12 -1.87 5.43
C ALA A 26 3.13 -0.94 4.21
N ALA A 27 3.52 -1.45 3.04
CA ALA A 27 3.51 -0.71 1.78
C ALA A 27 2.09 -0.19 1.45
N ILE A 28 1.10 -1.08 1.52
CA ILE A 28 -0.32 -0.78 1.26
C ILE A 28 -0.85 0.23 2.29
N HIS A 29 -0.55 0.03 3.57
CA HIS A 29 -0.99 0.94 4.62
C HIS A 29 -0.44 2.36 4.40
N GLN A 30 0.84 2.48 4.11
CA GLN A 30 1.48 3.77 3.83
C GLN A 30 0.88 4.46 2.59
N ALA A 31 0.59 3.69 1.53
CA ALA A 31 -0.05 4.19 0.32
C ALA A 31 -1.45 4.75 0.60
N ILE A 32 -2.27 3.99 1.34
CA ILE A 32 -3.63 4.39 1.70
C ILE A 32 -3.59 5.63 2.61
N SER A 33 -2.73 5.66 3.63
CA SER A 33 -2.60 6.83 4.51
C SER A 33 -2.17 8.07 3.73
N ALA A 34 -1.25 7.93 2.77
CA ALA A 34 -0.85 9.05 1.92
C ALA A 34 -1.99 9.52 1.00
N PHE A 35 -2.78 8.60 0.46
CA PHE A 35 -3.94 8.90 -0.37
C PHE A 35 -5.03 9.65 0.42
N LEU A 36 -5.41 9.14 1.59
CA LEU A 36 -6.40 9.78 2.47
C LEU A 36 -5.95 11.19 2.87
N ARG A 37 -4.68 11.36 3.26
CA ARG A 37 -4.11 12.68 3.58
C ARG A 37 -4.23 13.67 2.43
N ARG A 38 -4.00 13.23 1.18
CA ARG A 38 -4.14 14.07 -0.02
C ARG A 38 -5.59 14.40 -0.33
N LYS A 39 -6.50 13.46 -0.09
CA LYS A 39 -7.94 13.63 -0.34
C LYS A 39 -8.65 14.45 0.76
N LYS A 40 -8.01 14.71 1.91
CA LYS A 40 -8.60 15.37 3.10
C LYS A 40 -9.93 14.70 3.54
N ILE A 41 -9.96 13.37 3.49
CA ILE A 41 -11.06 12.54 4.00
C ILE A 41 -10.60 11.88 5.28
#